data_AF-A0A949W7L3-F1
#
_entry.id   AF-A0A949W7L3-F1
#
_cell.length_a   1.000
_cell.length_b   1.000
_cell.length_c   1.000
_cell.angle_alpha   90.00
_cell.angle_beta   90.00
_cell.angle_gamma   90.00
#
_symmetry.space_group_name_H-M   'P 1'
#
loop_
_entity.id
_entity.type
_entity.pdbx_description
1 polymer ?
#
loop_
_entity_poly.entity_id
_entity_poly.type
_entity_poly.pdbx_seq_one_letter_code
_entity_poly.pdbx_strand_id
1 'polypeptide(L)'
;MCIQKLRDKDHSLRGCSRERDLLRRAVKWGICFFAVILFTGCHAKRTAQKDRPLETLNTIVSEVVLHRHTDTYRLPMPADAEGKNLFANAIARVNAWEKVHPGQFTDIISYTRGICYEKLGNLKESADEYSRVQSGDPELIENARKRLVVLNELQEAFRPPLIASDPEEAASLVGAARDRIASAIRKYKGTEWDSLVMLCAENRAVEEFLDLQTRRSQVGEATYRQAIESLIERFSDSKRIMEHQLRLGIYYEETGREWIGRAEYGHDLNAWKYAQQTIDKAIEIYVRIAQADGYPEKREAQARLDAVEELARKIDKNV
;
A
#
# COMPACT_ATOMS: atom_id res chain seq x y z
N MET A 1 20.78 -2.45 49.14
CA MET A 1 21.98 -1.66 49.49
C MET A 1 21.67 -0.19 49.25
N CYS A 2 21.42 0.54 50.34
CA CYS A 2 20.83 1.88 50.34
C CYS A 2 21.87 3.01 50.24
N ILE A 3 21.58 3.98 49.37
CA ILE A 3 21.65 5.44 49.51
C ILE A 3 22.36 5.98 50.78
N GLN A 4 23.36 6.87 50.61
CA GLN A 4 23.46 8.22 51.21
C GLN A 4 24.89 8.79 51.02
N LYS A 5 25.11 9.92 50.32
CA LYS A 5 24.86 11.34 50.66
C LYS A 5 25.92 11.93 51.59
N LEU A 6 26.39 13.13 51.17
CA LEU A 6 27.01 14.23 51.93
C LEU A 6 28.55 14.31 51.87
N ARG A 7 29.16 15.31 51.21
CA ARG A 7 29.08 16.79 51.39
C ARG A 7 30.04 17.25 52.49
N ASP A 8 31.06 18.01 52.11
CA ASP A 8 31.49 19.31 52.66
C ASP A 8 32.91 19.60 52.12
N LYS A 9 33.07 20.56 51.21
CA LYS A 9 33.27 22.00 51.43
C LYS A 9 34.62 22.34 52.06
N ASP A 10 35.37 23.09 51.25
CA ASP A 10 36.14 24.29 51.57
C ASP A 10 37.09 24.23 52.78
N HIS A 11 38.39 24.44 52.53
CA HIS A 11 39.03 25.64 53.07
C HIS A 11 40.36 25.94 52.39
N SER A 12 40.48 27.22 52.06
CA SER A 12 41.58 27.93 51.43
C SER A 12 42.80 28.07 52.33
N LEU A 13 44.00 27.77 51.81
CA LEU A 13 45.25 28.45 52.18
C LEU A 13 46.16 28.46 50.94
N ARG A 14 46.23 29.58 50.20
CA ARG A 14 47.10 30.73 50.44
C ARG A 14 48.58 30.46 50.16
N GLY A 15 49.06 31.11 49.10
CA GLY A 15 50.33 31.82 49.14
C GLY A 15 51.52 31.12 48.51
N CYS A 16 52.28 31.90 47.75
CA CYS A 16 53.63 31.60 47.25
C CYS A 16 53.77 30.62 46.08
N SER A 17 53.53 31.11 44.86
CA SER A 17 54.58 31.03 43.83
C SER A 17 54.34 32.00 42.68
N ARG A 18 54.35 33.31 43.01
CA ARG A 18 54.16 34.45 42.09
C ARG A 18 55.24 34.55 41.00
N GLU A 19 56.17 33.60 40.93
CA GLU A 19 57.22 33.47 39.91
C GLU A 19 57.00 32.31 38.91
N ARG A 20 56.01 31.44 39.12
CA ARG A 20 55.68 30.33 38.18
C ARG A 20 54.63 30.68 37.13
N ASP A 21 54.00 31.85 37.23
CA ASP A 21 52.92 32.28 36.34
C ASP A 21 53.36 33.13 35.13
N LEU A 22 54.60 33.62 35.11
CA LEU A 22 55.11 34.37 33.94
C LEU A 22 55.70 33.44 32.86
N LEU A 23 56.31 32.32 33.26
CA LEU A 23 56.85 31.32 32.31
C LEU A 23 55.78 30.36 31.73
N ARG A 24 54.61 30.22 32.37
CA ARG A 24 53.47 29.46 31.81
C ARG A 24 52.60 30.26 30.83
N ARG A 25 52.73 31.59 30.80
CA ARG A 25 51.99 32.46 29.87
C ARG A 25 52.66 32.58 28.49
N ALA A 26 53.98 32.46 28.40
CA ALA A 26 54.67 32.44 27.10
C ALA A 26 54.47 31.13 26.31
N VAL A 27 54.32 29.99 27.00
CA VAL A 27 54.11 28.67 26.35
C VAL A 27 52.64 28.44 25.95
N LYS A 28 51.67 29.09 26.60
CA LYS A 28 50.24 28.98 26.24
C LYS A 28 49.82 29.86 25.06
N TRP A 29 50.56 30.93 24.75
CA TRP A 29 50.26 31.77 23.57
C TRP A 29 50.87 31.23 22.26
N GLY A 30 51.90 30.39 22.33
CA GLY A 30 52.46 29.69 21.16
C GLY A 30 51.66 28.47 20.69
N ILE A 31 50.85 27.86 21.56
CA ILE A 31 50.04 26.67 21.23
C ILE A 31 48.59 27.05 20.86
N CYS A 32 48.12 28.25 21.23
CA CYS A 32 46.80 28.75 20.82
C CYS A 32 46.77 29.44 19.45
N PHE A 33 47.91 29.77 18.84
CA PHE A 33 47.94 30.42 17.52
C PHE A 33 48.04 29.45 16.34
N PHE A 34 48.47 28.20 16.57
CA PHE A 34 48.52 27.15 15.54
C PHE A 34 47.30 26.21 15.54
N ALA A 35 46.40 26.34 16.51
CA ALA A 35 45.16 25.56 16.60
C ALA A 35 43.91 26.28 16.05
N VAL A 36 44.04 27.54 15.60
CA VAL A 36 42.90 28.37 15.13
C VAL A 36 42.82 28.45 13.59
N ILE A 37 43.78 27.88 12.84
CA ILE A 37 43.80 27.93 11.36
C ILE A 37 43.33 26.61 10.71
N LEU A 38 42.82 25.63 11.48
CA LEU A 38 42.33 24.35 10.95
C LEU A 38 40.82 24.07 11.14
N PHE A 39 40.03 25.06 11.54
CA PHE A 39 38.57 24.90 11.69
C PHE A 39 37.72 26.04 11.07
N THR A 40 38.22 26.69 10.02
CA THR A 40 37.37 27.32 9.00
C THR A 40 37.31 26.45 7.75
N GLY A 41 37.17 25.13 7.95
CA GLY A 41 36.56 24.31 6.93
C GLY A 41 35.10 24.75 6.85
N CYS A 42 34.74 25.47 5.80
CA CYS A 42 33.35 25.65 5.39
C CYS A 42 32.70 24.28 5.31
N HIS A 43 32.12 23.83 6.43
CA HIS A 43 31.20 22.70 6.48
C HIS A 43 29.87 23.22 5.96
N ALA A 44 29.89 23.72 4.72
CA ALA A 44 28.73 23.59 3.86
C ALA A 44 28.49 22.09 3.83
N LYS A 45 27.47 21.62 4.55
CA LYS A 45 26.86 20.34 4.23
C LYS A 45 26.59 20.41 2.75
N ARG A 46 27.43 19.76 1.93
CA ARG A 46 27.00 19.29 0.63
C ARG A 46 25.87 18.34 0.98
N THR A 47 24.65 18.88 1.01
CA THR A 47 23.52 18.09 0.56
C THR A 47 24.00 17.56 -0.78
N ALA A 48 24.27 16.27 -0.84
CA ALA A 48 24.22 15.57 -2.10
C ALA A 48 22.74 15.59 -2.53
N GLN A 49 22.22 16.80 -2.79
CA GLN A 49 21.08 16.98 -3.65
C GLN A 49 21.65 16.56 -4.98
N LYS A 50 21.50 15.27 -5.26
CA LYS A 50 21.66 14.71 -6.59
C LYS A 50 21.03 15.75 -7.51
N ASP A 51 21.83 16.37 -8.38
CA ASP A 51 21.41 17.35 -9.37
C ASP A 51 20.35 16.69 -10.26
N ARG A 52 19.15 16.54 -9.72
CA ARG A 52 17.95 16.37 -10.51
C ARG A 52 17.83 17.73 -11.20
N PRO A 53 17.80 17.79 -12.54
CA PRO A 53 17.47 19.03 -13.21
C PRO A 53 16.25 19.61 -12.50
N LEU A 54 16.30 20.90 -12.14
CA LEU A 54 15.24 21.57 -11.39
C LEU A 54 13.91 21.21 -12.02
N GLU A 55 13.23 20.30 -11.36
CA GLU A 55 12.08 19.67 -11.95
C GLU A 55 10.98 20.72 -11.93
N THR A 56 10.52 21.11 -13.11
CA THR A 56 9.50 22.16 -13.19
C THR A 56 8.16 21.58 -12.78
N LEU A 57 7.33 22.36 -12.08
CA LEU A 57 5.96 21.96 -11.77
C LEU A 57 5.21 21.50 -13.04
N ASN A 58 5.48 22.18 -14.17
CA ASN A 58 4.91 21.82 -15.46
C ASN A 58 5.27 20.40 -15.91
N THR A 59 6.48 19.92 -15.63
CA THR A 59 6.90 18.53 -15.92
C THR A 59 6.03 17.54 -15.15
N ILE A 60 5.87 17.74 -13.84
CA ILE A 60 5.05 16.87 -12.98
C ILE A 60 3.59 16.87 -13.44
N VAL A 61 3.04 18.06 -13.66
CA VAL A 61 1.65 18.23 -14.09
C VAL A 61 1.40 17.59 -15.44
N SER A 62 2.31 17.77 -16.41
CA SER A 62 2.18 17.19 -17.75
C SER A 62 2.17 15.67 -17.73
N GLU A 63 3.01 15.03 -16.91
CA GLU A 63 3.00 13.58 -16.74
C GLU A 63 1.67 13.07 -16.15
N VAL A 64 1.16 13.73 -15.11
CA VAL A 64 -0.15 13.36 -14.52
C VAL A 64 -1.28 13.54 -15.52
N VAL A 65 -1.28 14.66 -16.25
CA VAL A 65 -2.29 14.96 -17.27
C VAL A 65 -2.30 13.92 -18.39
N LEU A 66 -1.12 13.47 -18.84
CA LEU A 66 -1.01 12.43 -19.87
C LEU A 66 -1.71 11.13 -19.45
N HIS A 67 -1.63 10.77 -18.17
CA HIS A 67 -2.16 9.51 -17.63
C HIS A 67 -3.51 9.66 -16.89
N ARG A 68 -4.12 10.85 -16.88
CA ARG A 68 -5.35 11.12 -16.11
C ARG A 68 -6.57 10.28 -16.53
N HIS A 69 -6.56 9.74 -17.75
CA HIS A 69 -7.64 8.88 -18.26
C HIS A 69 -7.27 7.39 -18.26
N THR A 70 -6.13 7.00 -17.69
CA THR A 70 -5.76 5.60 -17.56
C THR A 70 -6.80 4.86 -16.69
N ASP A 71 -7.26 3.72 -17.19
CA ASP A 71 -8.09 2.76 -16.45
C ASP A 71 -7.18 2.00 -15.48
N THR A 72 -7.06 2.51 -14.25
CA THR A 72 -6.21 1.91 -13.21
C THR A 72 -6.82 0.66 -12.58
N TYR A 73 -8.03 0.24 -12.97
CA TYR A 73 -8.65 -1.00 -12.52
C TYR A 73 -8.23 -2.17 -13.43
N ARG A 74 -8.30 -2.00 -14.74
CA ARG A 74 -7.99 -3.05 -15.72
C ARG A 74 -6.52 -3.09 -16.12
N LEU A 75 -5.82 -1.95 -16.05
CA LEU A 75 -4.43 -1.82 -16.48
C LEU A 75 -3.48 -1.65 -15.29
N PRO A 76 -2.22 -2.11 -15.42
CA PRO A 76 -1.19 -1.81 -14.43
C PRO A 76 -1.06 -0.30 -14.25
N MET A 77 -0.68 0.11 -13.03
CA MET A 77 -0.42 1.53 -12.76
C MET A 77 0.70 2.02 -13.69
N PRO A 78 0.55 3.21 -14.29
CA PRO A 78 1.62 3.79 -15.09
C PRO A 78 2.86 3.95 -14.21
N ALA A 79 4.01 3.62 -14.78
CA ALA A 79 5.29 3.72 -14.11
C ALA A 79 6.07 4.92 -14.65
N ASP A 80 6.84 5.58 -13.79
CA ASP A 80 7.81 6.58 -14.21
C ASP A 80 9.06 5.94 -14.84
N ALA A 81 10.02 6.78 -15.24
CA ALA A 81 11.29 6.32 -15.81
C ALA A 81 12.14 5.44 -14.86
N GLU A 82 11.87 5.47 -13.55
CA GLU A 82 12.52 4.64 -12.54
C GLU A 82 11.70 3.36 -12.23
N GLY A 83 10.58 3.13 -12.92
CA GLY A 83 9.69 1.99 -12.70
C GLY A 83 8.76 2.14 -11.48
N LYS A 84 8.67 3.32 -10.87
CA LYS A 84 7.83 3.57 -9.70
C LYS A 84 6.42 3.97 -10.12
N ASN A 85 5.44 3.71 -9.26
CA ASN A 85 4.06 4.18 -9.46
C ASN A 85 4.04 5.70 -9.70
N LEU A 86 3.61 6.09 -10.91
CA LEU A 86 3.65 7.47 -11.38
C LEU A 86 2.84 8.40 -10.47
N PHE A 87 1.62 8.03 -10.08
CA PHE A 87 0.75 8.88 -9.27
C PHE A 87 1.29 9.06 -7.85
N ALA A 88 1.78 7.98 -7.22
CA ALA A 88 2.39 8.06 -5.90
C ALA A 88 3.68 8.90 -5.92
N ASN A 89 4.51 8.74 -6.96
CA ASN A 89 5.72 9.54 -7.11
C ASN A 89 5.42 11.01 -7.45
N ALA A 90 4.39 11.27 -8.26
CA ALA A 90 3.94 12.63 -8.57
C ALA A 90 3.51 13.39 -7.30
N ILE A 91 2.76 12.76 -6.39
CA ILE A 91 2.42 13.37 -5.10
C ILE A 91 3.69 13.75 -4.33
N ALA A 92 4.68 12.84 -4.25
CA ALA A 92 5.94 13.12 -3.56
C ALA A 92 6.73 14.27 -4.21
N ARG A 93 6.76 14.33 -5.55
CA ARG A 93 7.43 15.38 -6.33
C ARG A 93 6.75 16.74 -6.16
N VAL A 94 5.41 16.79 -6.25
CA VAL A 94 4.64 18.02 -5.99
C VAL A 94 4.85 18.52 -4.56
N ASN A 95 4.80 17.63 -3.57
CA ASN A 95 5.04 17.99 -2.17
C ASN A 95 6.47 18.52 -1.93
N ALA A 96 7.46 17.97 -2.64
CA ALA A 96 8.84 18.47 -2.57
C ALA A 96 8.96 19.85 -3.25
N TRP A 97 8.28 20.05 -4.37
CA TRP A 97 8.24 21.31 -5.09
C TRP A 97 7.59 22.44 -4.27
N GLU A 98 6.44 22.15 -3.64
CA GLU A 98 5.69 23.09 -2.79
C GLU A 98 6.51 23.55 -1.57
N LYS A 99 7.33 22.66 -0.98
CA LYS A 99 8.23 23.02 0.13
C LYS A 99 9.26 24.08 -0.26
N VAL A 100 9.70 24.08 -1.52
CA VAL A 100 10.68 25.06 -2.04
C VAL A 100 9.96 26.34 -2.49
N HIS A 101 8.71 26.23 -2.95
CA HIS A 101 7.91 27.34 -3.50
C HIS A 101 6.56 27.47 -2.77
N PRO A 102 6.56 27.82 -1.47
CA PRO A 102 5.35 27.83 -0.67
C PRO A 102 4.33 28.85 -1.18
N GLY A 103 3.06 28.44 -1.25
CA GLY A 103 1.92 29.29 -1.63
C GLY A 103 1.81 29.61 -3.13
N GLN A 104 2.69 29.06 -3.97
CA GLN A 104 2.60 29.24 -5.42
C GLN A 104 1.76 28.13 -6.06
N PHE A 105 0.89 28.49 -7.02
CA PHE A 105 0.07 27.56 -7.81
C PHE A 105 -0.71 26.54 -6.97
N THR A 106 -1.26 26.97 -5.83
CA THR A 106 -1.92 26.09 -4.86
C THR A 106 -3.13 25.37 -5.45
N ASP A 107 -3.84 26.01 -6.39
CA ASP A 107 -4.94 25.45 -7.18
C ASP A 107 -4.47 24.30 -8.08
N ILE A 108 -3.43 24.51 -8.88
CA ILE A 108 -2.85 23.50 -9.78
C ILE A 108 -2.28 22.33 -8.98
N ILE A 109 -1.58 22.63 -7.89
CA ILE A 109 -1.01 21.63 -6.99
C ILE A 109 -2.11 20.75 -6.37
N SER A 110 -3.17 21.37 -5.85
CA SER A 110 -4.27 20.64 -5.21
C SER A 110 -5.03 19.81 -6.26
N TYR A 111 -5.30 20.38 -7.44
CA TYR A 111 -5.94 19.64 -8.53
C TYR A 111 -5.11 18.42 -8.99
N THR A 112 -3.80 18.59 -9.10
CA THR A 112 -2.86 17.51 -9.48
C THR A 112 -2.84 16.40 -8.44
N ARG A 113 -2.79 16.74 -7.14
CA ARG A 113 -2.91 15.77 -6.05
C ARG A 113 -4.27 15.07 -6.07
N GLY A 114 -5.35 15.81 -6.33
CA GLY A 114 -6.71 15.28 -6.49
C GLY A 114 -6.76 14.14 -7.52
N ILE A 115 -6.19 14.36 -8.72
CA ILE A 115 -6.11 13.33 -9.77
C ILE A 115 -5.31 12.12 -9.28
N CYS A 116 -4.15 12.36 -8.66
CA CYS A 116 -3.29 11.27 -8.22
C CYS A 116 -3.97 10.40 -7.15
N TYR A 117 -4.59 11.02 -6.14
CA TYR A 117 -5.32 10.30 -5.10
C TYR A 117 -6.53 9.54 -5.66
N GLU A 118 -7.25 10.13 -6.61
CA GLU A 118 -8.35 9.48 -7.31
C GLU A 118 -7.86 8.20 -7.99
N LYS A 119 -6.76 8.28 -8.74
CA LYS A 119 -6.21 7.12 -9.46
C LYS A 119 -5.70 6.02 -8.55
N LEU A 120 -5.26 6.37 -7.34
CA LEU A 120 -4.87 5.44 -6.29
C LEU A 120 -6.07 4.84 -5.53
N GLY A 121 -7.31 5.33 -5.76
CA GLY A 121 -8.51 4.89 -5.04
C GLY A 121 -8.70 5.57 -3.68
N ASN A 122 -7.92 6.60 -3.37
CA ASN A 122 -7.98 7.35 -2.11
C ASN A 122 -9.04 8.45 -2.20
N LEU A 123 -10.31 8.06 -2.04
CA LEU A 123 -11.46 8.94 -2.28
C LEU A 123 -11.48 10.19 -1.38
N LYS A 124 -11.15 10.01 -0.09
CA LYS A 124 -11.18 11.09 0.89
C LYS A 124 -10.11 12.14 0.61
N GLU A 125 -8.86 11.70 0.46
CA GLU A 125 -7.73 12.57 0.16
C GLU A 125 -7.94 13.30 -1.17
N SER A 126 -8.50 12.62 -2.17
CA SER A 126 -8.85 13.25 -3.45
C SER A 126 -9.90 14.35 -3.28
N ALA A 127 -10.98 14.07 -2.52
CA ALA A 127 -12.02 15.06 -2.24
C ALA A 127 -11.47 16.27 -1.46
N ASP A 128 -10.64 16.02 -0.44
CA ASP A 128 -10.00 17.07 0.36
C ASP A 128 -9.14 17.99 -0.52
N GLU A 129 -8.41 17.44 -1.50
CA GLU A 129 -7.60 18.23 -2.43
C GLU A 129 -8.45 19.00 -3.45
N TYR A 130 -9.48 18.38 -4.04
CA TYR A 130 -10.38 19.11 -4.94
C TYR A 130 -11.15 20.24 -4.23
N SER A 131 -11.47 20.08 -2.94
CA SER A 131 -12.14 21.12 -2.15
C SER A 131 -11.30 22.39 -1.96
N ARG A 132 -9.97 22.31 -2.13
CA ARG A 132 -9.03 23.43 -2.01
C ARG A 132 -8.91 24.26 -3.29
N VAL A 133 -9.43 23.77 -4.41
CA VAL A 133 -9.41 24.46 -5.71
C VAL A 133 -10.56 25.47 -5.76
N GLN A 134 -10.39 26.61 -5.07
CA GLN A 134 -11.44 27.62 -4.89
C GLN A 134 -11.16 28.95 -5.61
N SER A 135 -9.94 29.14 -6.11
CA SER A 135 -9.49 30.36 -6.77
C SER A 135 -8.63 30.02 -8.00
N GLY A 136 -8.58 30.92 -8.97
CA GLY A 136 -7.78 30.75 -10.19
C GLY A 136 -8.65 30.58 -11.42
N ASP A 137 -8.26 29.67 -12.30
CA ASP A 137 -8.95 29.39 -13.57
C ASP A 137 -10.39 28.87 -13.30
N PRO A 138 -11.44 29.55 -13.83
CA PRO A 138 -12.82 29.11 -13.68
C PRO A 138 -13.09 27.68 -14.18
N GLU A 139 -12.42 27.24 -15.25
CA GLU A 139 -12.59 25.90 -15.79
C GLU A 139 -12.01 24.84 -14.84
N LEU A 140 -10.84 25.11 -14.25
CA LEU A 140 -10.21 24.24 -13.27
C LEU A 140 -11.09 24.08 -12.02
N ILE A 141 -11.66 25.18 -11.52
CA ILE A 141 -12.57 25.21 -10.37
C ILE A 141 -13.83 24.38 -10.67
N GLU A 142 -14.46 24.59 -11.82
CA GLU A 142 -15.68 23.86 -12.18
C GLU A 142 -15.41 22.36 -12.35
N ASN A 143 -14.27 21.99 -12.95
CA ASN A 143 -13.86 20.60 -13.05
C ASN A 143 -13.62 20.00 -11.66
N ALA A 144 -12.91 20.69 -10.76
CA ALA A 144 -12.69 20.22 -9.39
C ALA A 144 -14.03 20.01 -8.65
N ARG A 145 -14.97 20.93 -8.81
CA ARG A 145 -16.31 20.85 -8.19
C ARG A 145 -17.09 19.64 -8.67
N LYS A 146 -17.07 19.33 -9.98
CA LYS A 146 -17.72 18.13 -10.55
C LYS A 146 -17.13 16.85 -9.96
N ARG A 147 -15.80 16.77 -9.87
CA ARG A 147 -15.11 15.61 -9.28
C ARG A 147 -15.44 15.46 -7.80
N LEU A 148 -15.42 16.55 -7.04
CA LEU A 148 -15.76 16.57 -5.62
C LEU A 148 -17.17 16.01 -5.34
N VAL A 149 -18.17 16.36 -6.16
CA VAL A 149 -19.53 15.81 -6.03
C VAL A 149 -19.51 14.29 -6.18
N VAL A 150 -18.88 13.77 -7.23
CA VAL A 150 -18.78 12.32 -7.46
C VAL A 150 -18.03 11.63 -6.32
N LEU A 151 -16.89 12.17 -5.89
CA LEU A 151 -16.09 11.58 -4.82
C LEU A 151 -16.83 11.53 -3.48
N ASN A 152 -17.65 12.54 -3.17
CA ASN A 152 -18.48 12.52 -1.97
C ASN A 152 -19.57 11.44 -2.04
N GLU A 153 -20.19 11.25 -3.21
CA GLU A 153 -21.15 10.17 -3.41
C GLU A 153 -20.48 8.79 -3.31
N LEU A 154 -19.27 8.62 -3.86
CA LEU A 154 -18.52 7.37 -3.76
C LEU A 154 -18.07 7.10 -2.32
N GLN A 155 -17.61 8.11 -1.57
CA GLN A 155 -17.27 7.95 -0.15
C GLN A 155 -18.48 7.47 0.66
N GLU A 156 -19.68 7.98 0.37
CA GLU A 156 -20.91 7.49 0.99
C GLU A 156 -21.21 6.05 0.58
N ALA A 157 -21.13 5.73 -0.71
CA ALA A 157 -21.43 4.40 -1.24
C ALA A 157 -20.50 3.32 -0.67
N PHE A 158 -19.21 3.65 -0.49
CA PHE A 158 -18.18 2.74 0.01
C PHE A 158 -17.94 2.85 1.52
N ARG A 159 -18.76 3.60 2.26
CA ARG A 159 -18.64 3.67 3.73
C ARG A 159 -18.83 2.26 4.32
N PRO A 160 -17.88 1.78 5.16
CA PRO A 160 -18.02 0.52 5.86
C PRO A 160 -19.36 0.43 6.63
N PRO A 161 -19.97 -0.76 6.74
CA PRO A 161 -21.13 -0.94 7.59
C PRO A 161 -20.79 -0.60 9.03
N LEU A 162 -21.79 -0.12 9.78
CA LEU A 162 -21.65 0.11 11.21
C LEU A 162 -21.45 -1.23 11.93
N ILE A 163 -20.72 -1.19 13.05
CA ILE A 163 -20.53 -2.37 13.90
C ILE A 163 -21.79 -2.51 14.76
N ALA A 164 -22.48 -3.64 14.63
CA ALA A 164 -23.59 -4.04 15.48
C ALA A 164 -23.20 -5.24 16.33
N SER A 165 -23.69 -5.27 17.57
CA SER A 165 -23.49 -6.40 18.49
C SER A 165 -24.42 -7.57 18.16
N ASP A 166 -25.61 -7.27 17.62
CA ASP A 166 -26.59 -8.27 17.21
C ASP A 166 -26.22 -8.85 15.83
N PRO A 167 -26.15 -10.19 15.67
CA PRO A 167 -25.77 -10.81 14.41
C PRO A 167 -26.73 -10.53 13.23
N GLU A 168 -28.04 -10.41 13.49
CA GLU A 168 -29.04 -10.17 12.44
C GLU A 168 -28.96 -8.73 11.95
N GLU A 169 -28.83 -7.79 12.88
CA GLU A 169 -28.56 -6.38 12.57
C GLU A 169 -27.25 -6.23 11.80
N ALA A 170 -26.17 -6.91 12.22
CA ALA A 170 -24.89 -6.89 11.53
C ALA A 170 -25.00 -7.41 10.09
N ALA A 171 -25.72 -8.51 9.87
CA ALA A 171 -25.97 -9.06 8.54
C ALA A 171 -26.76 -8.09 7.65
N SER A 172 -27.79 -7.44 8.20
CA SER A 172 -28.58 -6.43 7.50
C SER A 172 -27.73 -5.21 7.09
N LEU A 173 -26.88 -4.71 7.99
CA LEU A 173 -25.96 -3.59 7.70
C LEU A 173 -24.95 -3.93 6.59
N VAL A 174 -24.41 -5.16 6.60
CA VAL A 174 -23.53 -5.65 5.52
C VAL A 174 -24.30 -5.75 4.19
N GLY A 175 -25.53 -6.28 4.21
CA GLY A 175 -26.41 -6.33 3.03
C GLY A 175 -26.66 -4.94 2.44
N ALA A 176 -27.05 -3.98 3.28
CA ALA A 176 -27.27 -2.59 2.88
C ALA A 176 -25.99 -1.93 2.32
N ALA A 177 -24.81 -2.25 2.88
CA ALA A 177 -23.54 -1.78 2.32
C ALA A 177 -23.27 -2.36 0.93
N ARG A 178 -23.51 -3.65 0.71
CA ARG A 178 -23.37 -4.30 -0.60
C ARG A 178 -24.35 -3.72 -1.63
N ASP A 179 -25.58 -3.41 -1.23
CA ASP A 179 -26.58 -2.80 -2.11
C ASP A 179 -26.21 -1.37 -2.52
N ARG A 180 -25.64 -0.58 -1.61
CA ARG A 180 -25.09 0.76 -1.92
C ARG A 180 -23.97 0.67 -2.95
N ILE A 181 -23.03 -0.26 -2.77
CA ILE A 181 -21.94 -0.49 -3.73
C ILE A 181 -22.48 -0.94 -5.09
N ALA A 182 -23.40 -1.91 -5.12
CA ALA A 182 -24.01 -2.39 -6.35
C ALA A 182 -24.76 -1.27 -7.10
N SER A 183 -25.39 -0.36 -6.36
CA SER A 183 -26.05 0.82 -6.93
C SER A 183 -25.05 1.82 -7.52
N ALA A 184 -23.92 2.05 -6.86
CA ALA A 184 -22.84 2.87 -7.40
C ALA A 184 -22.24 2.28 -8.67
N ILE A 185 -21.97 0.97 -8.70
CA ILE A 185 -21.49 0.27 -9.91
C ILE A 185 -22.47 0.47 -11.08
N ARG A 186 -23.77 0.26 -10.85
CA ARG A 186 -24.78 0.47 -11.90
C ARG A 186 -24.85 1.92 -12.38
N LYS A 187 -24.78 2.89 -11.45
CA LYS A 187 -24.88 4.32 -11.76
C LYS A 187 -23.74 4.81 -12.64
N TYR A 188 -22.52 4.35 -12.39
CA TYR A 188 -21.31 4.83 -13.06
C TYR A 188 -20.80 3.94 -14.19
N LYS A 189 -21.50 2.83 -14.46
CA LYS A 189 -21.12 1.89 -15.52
C LYS A 189 -20.97 2.60 -16.86
N GLY A 190 -19.81 2.45 -17.49
CA GLY A 190 -19.51 3.05 -18.81
C GLY A 190 -19.28 4.56 -18.80
N THR A 191 -19.23 5.20 -17.63
CA THR A 191 -18.80 6.60 -17.49
C THR A 191 -17.28 6.70 -17.29
N GLU A 192 -16.72 7.91 -17.27
CA GLU A 192 -15.29 8.12 -16.96
C GLU A 192 -14.90 7.61 -15.55
N TRP A 193 -15.89 7.42 -14.67
CA TRP A 193 -15.74 6.98 -13.29
C TRP A 193 -15.79 5.45 -13.12
N ASP A 194 -16.13 4.69 -14.17
CA ASP A 194 -16.29 3.24 -14.14
C ASP A 194 -15.09 2.54 -13.49
N SER A 195 -13.89 2.87 -13.97
CA SER A 195 -12.64 2.29 -13.46
C SER A 195 -12.41 2.56 -11.96
N LEU A 196 -12.69 3.79 -11.49
CA LEU A 196 -12.55 4.15 -10.08
C LEU A 196 -13.54 3.37 -9.21
N VAL A 197 -14.80 3.28 -9.65
CA VAL A 197 -15.85 2.58 -8.90
C VAL A 197 -15.55 1.09 -8.82
N MET A 198 -15.08 0.48 -9.91
CA MET A 198 -14.69 -0.93 -9.92
C MET A 198 -13.47 -1.18 -9.02
N LEU A 199 -12.46 -0.30 -9.04
CA LEU A 199 -11.30 -0.37 -8.14
C LEU A 199 -11.73 -0.33 -6.66
N CYS A 200 -12.59 0.62 -6.29
CA CYS A 200 -13.09 0.74 -4.92
C CYS A 200 -13.95 -0.48 -4.52
N ALA A 201 -14.79 -0.98 -5.43
CA ALA A 201 -15.61 -2.16 -5.18
C ALA A 201 -14.78 -3.42 -4.96
N GLU A 202 -13.74 -3.62 -5.76
CA GLU A 202 -12.81 -4.74 -5.59
C GLU A 202 -12.04 -4.62 -4.27
N ASN A 203 -11.47 -3.45 -3.96
CA ASN A 203 -10.78 -3.22 -2.69
C ASN A 203 -11.67 -3.56 -1.49
N ARG A 204 -12.93 -3.12 -1.52
CA ARG A 204 -13.89 -3.42 -0.45
C ARG A 204 -14.22 -4.91 -0.34
N ALA A 205 -14.37 -5.60 -1.48
CA ALA A 205 -14.62 -7.03 -1.49
C ALA A 205 -13.40 -7.84 -1.00
N VAL A 206 -12.19 -7.39 -1.32
CA VAL A 206 -10.94 -7.98 -0.81
C VAL A 206 -10.81 -7.76 0.70
N GLU A 207 -11.11 -6.57 1.23
CA GLU A 207 -11.14 -6.33 2.68
C GLU A 207 -12.10 -7.28 3.40
N GLU A 208 -13.32 -7.42 2.87
CA GLU A 208 -14.31 -8.34 3.40
C GLU A 208 -13.84 -9.80 3.35
N PHE A 209 -13.19 -10.20 2.26
CA PHE A 209 -12.60 -11.52 2.13
C PHE A 209 -11.47 -11.77 3.14
N LEU A 210 -10.60 -10.79 3.39
CA LEU A 210 -9.52 -10.90 4.37
C LEU A 210 -10.07 -11.04 5.80
N ASP A 211 -11.15 -10.33 6.13
CA ASP A 211 -11.85 -10.50 7.42
C ASP A 211 -12.58 -11.85 7.53
N LEU A 212 -13.01 -12.41 6.41
CA LEU A 212 -13.53 -13.77 6.35
C LEU A 212 -12.39 -14.80 6.53
N GLN A 213 -11.21 -14.55 5.98
CA GLN A 213 -10.03 -15.41 6.10
C GLN A 213 -9.54 -15.53 7.54
N THR A 214 -9.53 -14.43 8.30
CA THR A 214 -9.17 -14.46 9.73
C THR A 214 -10.14 -15.29 10.57
N ARG A 215 -11.39 -15.43 10.14
CA ARG A 215 -12.46 -16.19 10.80
C ARG A 215 -12.82 -17.48 10.08
N ARG A 216 -11.95 -18.00 9.20
CA ARG A 216 -12.19 -19.19 8.36
C ARG A 216 -12.76 -20.38 9.13
N SER A 217 -12.22 -20.66 10.32
CA SER A 217 -12.67 -21.78 11.17
C SER A 217 -14.10 -21.63 11.69
N GLN A 218 -14.63 -20.41 11.74
CA GLN A 218 -15.99 -20.11 12.22
C GLN A 218 -17.02 -20.15 11.09
N VAL A 219 -16.66 -19.70 9.89
CA VAL A 219 -17.58 -19.60 8.73
C VAL A 219 -17.66 -20.88 7.90
N GLY A 220 -16.66 -21.76 8.02
CA GLY A 220 -16.59 -23.03 7.31
C GLY A 220 -16.00 -22.94 5.89
N GLU A 221 -15.47 -24.08 5.43
CA GLU A 221 -14.73 -24.20 4.16
C GLU A 221 -15.57 -23.87 2.92
N ALA A 222 -16.86 -24.23 2.92
CA ALA A 222 -17.75 -23.97 1.78
C ALA A 222 -17.97 -22.46 1.57
N THR A 223 -18.21 -21.73 2.66
CA THR A 223 -18.39 -20.26 2.64
C THR A 223 -17.11 -19.57 2.20
N TYR A 224 -15.95 -20.03 2.72
CA TYR A 224 -14.64 -19.50 2.32
C TYR A 224 -14.38 -19.67 0.82
N ARG A 225 -14.61 -20.88 0.29
CA ARG A 225 -14.46 -21.16 -1.14
C ARG A 225 -15.38 -20.30 -2.00
N GLN A 226 -16.66 -20.21 -1.63
CA GLN A 226 -17.65 -19.41 -2.35
C GLN A 226 -17.26 -17.93 -2.38
N ALA A 227 -16.64 -17.42 -1.31
CA ALA A 227 -16.16 -16.04 -1.28
C ALA A 227 -15.04 -15.78 -2.31
N ILE A 228 -14.07 -16.70 -2.45
CA ILE A 228 -13.00 -16.58 -3.46
C ILE A 228 -13.57 -16.71 -4.88
N GLU A 229 -14.43 -17.70 -5.11
CA GLU A 229 -15.08 -17.90 -6.40
C GLU A 229 -15.89 -16.66 -6.82
N SER A 230 -16.62 -16.05 -5.87
CA SER A 230 -17.35 -14.80 -6.11
C SER A 230 -16.43 -13.62 -6.43
N LEU A 231 -15.24 -13.52 -5.82
CA LEU A 231 -14.26 -12.49 -6.19
C LEU A 231 -13.81 -12.65 -7.65
N ILE A 232 -13.47 -13.87 -8.06
CA ILE A 232 -13.02 -14.18 -9.43
C ILE A 232 -14.13 -13.88 -10.45
N GLU A 233 -15.36 -14.28 -10.16
CA GLU A 233 -16.49 -14.07 -11.05
C GLU A 233 -16.85 -12.59 -11.19
N ARG A 234 -16.91 -11.85 -10.07
CA ARG A 234 -17.33 -10.45 -10.06
C ARG A 234 -16.28 -9.50 -10.63
N PHE A 235 -15.00 -9.83 -10.49
CA PHE A 235 -13.87 -8.96 -10.86
C PHE A 235 -12.97 -9.60 -11.93
N SER A 236 -13.58 -10.30 -12.89
CA SER A 236 -12.87 -10.99 -13.99
C SER A 236 -12.04 -10.06 -14.88
N ASP A 237 -12.48 -8.80 -15.04
CA ASP A 237 -11.78 -7.76 -15.81
C ASP A 237 -10.61 -7.11 -15.04
N SER A 238 -10.45 -7.43 -13.75
CA SER A 238 -9.44 -6.78 -12.91
C SER A 238 -8.03 -7.16 -13.33
N LYS A 239 -7.11 -6.21 -13.26
CA LYS A 239 -5.67 -6.51 -13.36
C LYS A 239 -5.18 -7.49 -12.29
N ARG A 240 -5.92 -7.65 -11.18
CA ARG A 240 -5.63 -8.55 -10.06
C ARG A 240 -6.26 -9.93 -10.21
N ILE A 241 -6.83 -10.26 -11.37
CA ILE A 241 -7.51 -11.55 -11.56
C ILE A 241 -6.59 -12.75 -11.28
N MET A 242 -5.30 -12.67 -11.64
CA MET A 242 -4.33 -13.73 -11.35
C MET A 242 -4.04 -13.85 -9.85
N GLU A 243 -4.06 -12.75 -9.10
CA GLU A 243 -3.96 -12.77 -7.63
C GLU A 243 -5.14 -13.53 -7.01
N HIS A 244 -6.37 -13.29 -7.49
CA HIS A 244 -7.56 -13.98 -6.98
C HIS A 244 -7.58 -15.46 -7.34
N GLN A 245 -7.17 -15.80 -8.56
CA GLN A 245 -7.00 -17.20 -8.97
C GLN A 245 -5.93 -17.90 -8.13
N LEU A 246 -4.81 -17.23 -7.85
CA LEU A 246 -3.76 -17.78 -7.00
C LEU A 246 -4.27 -18.10 -5.60
N ARG A 247 -5.10 -17.21 -5.01
CA ARG A 247 -5.77 -17.47 -3.71
C ARG A 247 -6.64 -18.74 -3.75
N LEU A 248 -7.35 -18.97 -4.85
CA LEU A 248 -8.16 -20.19 -5.03
C LEU A 248 -7.28 -21.44 -5.17
N GLY A 249 -6.15 -21.35 -5.88
CA GLY A 249 -5.17 -22.44 -5.98
C GLY A 249 -4.60 -22.81 -4.62
N ILE A 250 -4.22 -21.81 -3.82
CA ILE A 250 -3.70 -21.98 -2.45
C ILE A 250 -4.75 -22.66 -1.56
N TYR A 251 -6.01 -22.23 -1.66
CA TYR A 251 -7.10 -22.87 -0.93
C TYR A 251 -7.19 -24.37 -1.25
N TYR A 252 -7.20 -24.75 -2.53
CA TYR A 252 -7.29 -26.15 -2.93
C TYR A 252 -6.05 -26.95 -2.51
N GLU A 253 -4.86 -26.37 -2.58
CA GLU A 253 -3.62 -26.98 -2.08
C GLU A 253 -3.71 -27.27 -0.57
N GLU A 254 -4.10 -26.29 0.23
CA GLU A 254 -4.23 -26.43 1.68
C GLU A 254 -5.26 -27.50 2.06
N THR A 255 -6.44 -27.46 1.44
CA THR A 255 -7.48 -28.48 1.65
C THR A 255 -7.00 -29.86 1.22
N GLY A 256 -6.26 -29.98 0.13
CA GLY A 256 -5.67 -31.24 -0.31
C GLY A 256 -4.68 -31.81 0.71
N ARG A 257 -3.79 -30.97 1.26
CA ARG A 257 -2.87 -31.37 2.33
C ARG A 257 -3.59 -31.84 3.59
N GLU A 258 -4.69 -31.20 3.97
CA GLU A 258 -5.53 -31.65 5.10
C GLU A 258 -6.11 -33.04 4.86
N TRP A 259 -6.61 -33.32 3.64
CA TRP A 259 -7.13 -34.64 3.28
C TRP A 259 -6.04 -35.72 3.25
N ILE A 260 -4.85 -35.41 2.74
CA ILE A 260 -3.69 -36.31 2.81
C ILE A 260 -3.41 -36.67 4.28
N GLY A 261 -3.35 -35.68 5.16
CA GLY A 261 -3.14 -35.92 6.59
C GLY A 261 -4.20 -36.85 7.18
N ARG A 262 -5.49 -36.61 6.90
CA ARG A 262 -6.58 -37.50 7.35
C ARG A 262 -6.45 -38.91 6.80
N ALA A 263 -6.04 -39.06 5.55
CA ALA A 263 -5.85 -40.36 4.92
C ALA A 263 -4.69 -41.13 5.57
N GLU A 264 -3.59 -40.45 5.88
CA GLU A 264 -2.42 -41.03 6.55
C GLU A 264 -2.72 -41.44 8.00
N TYR A 265 -3.41 -40.59 8.78
CA TYR A 265 -3.74 -40.90 10.17
C TYR A 265 -4.91 -41.90 10.32
N GLY A 266 -5.89 -41.83 9.42
CA GLY A 266 -7.14 -42.59 9.52
C GLY A 266 -7.19 -43.86 8.67
N HIS A 267 -6.21 -44.09 7.79
CA HIS A 267 -6.23 -45.15 6.77
C HIS A 267 -7.52 -45.13 5.90
N ASP A 268 -8.07 -43.94 5.65
CA ASP A 268 -9.31 -43.77 4.88
C ASP A 268 -9.00 -43.62 3.38
N LEU A 269 -9.34 -44.65 2.60
CA LEU A 269 -9.19 -44.66 1.14
C LEU A 269 -10.05 -43.59 0.43
N ASN A 270 -11.17 -43.16 1.03
CA ASN A 270 -11.96 -42.07 0.46
C ASN A 270 -11.27 -40.71 0.66
N ALA A 271 -10.55 -40.53 1.77
CA ALA A 271 -9.77 -39.32 2.01
C ALA A 271 -8.67 -39.13 0.95
N TRP A 272 -8.03 -40.21 0.48
CA TRP A 272 -7.09 -40.13 -0.65
C TRP A 272 -7.76 -39.66 -1.95
N LYS A 273 -8.99 -40.11 -2.25
CA LYS A 273 -9.74 -39.64 -3.42
C LYS A 273 -10.08 -38.16 -3.34
N TYR A 274 -10.49 -37.68 -2.17
CA TYR A 274 -10.76 -36.24 -1.95
C TYR A 274 -9.48 -35.40 -2.02
N ALA A 275 -8.36 -35.92 -1.51
CA ALA A 275 -7.04 -35.30 -1.67
C ALA A 275 -6.68 -35.17 -3.15
N GLN A 276 -6.83 -36.24 -3.95
CA GLN A 276 -6.53 -36.19 -5.38
C GLN A 276 -7.38 -35.12 -6.09
N GLN A 277 -8.70 -35.12 -5.89
CA GLN A 277 -9.61 -34.16 -6.53
C GLN A 277 -9.30 -32.70 -6.19
N THR A 278 -8.82 -32.43 -4.98
CA THR A 278 -8.50 -31.07 -4.54
C THR A 278 -7.13 -30.64 -5.08
N ILE A 279 -6.14 -31.52 -5.05
CA ILE A 279 -4.82 -31.28 -5.63
C ILE A 279 -4.89 -31.07 -7.14
N ASP A 280 -5.68 -31.87 -7.87
CA ASP A 280 -5.87 -31.69 -9.32
C ASP A 280 -6.41 -30.29 -9.67
N LYS A 281 -7.35 -29.77 -8.87
CA LYS A 281 -7.87 -28.40 -9.05
C LYS A 281 -6.80 -27.34 -8.79
N ALA A 282 -5.95 -27.54 -7.78
CA ALA A 282 -4.84 -26.63 -7.51
C ALA A 282 -3.85 -26.61 -8.69
N ILE A 283 -3.51 -27.78 -9.24
CA ILE A 283 -2.66 -27.92 -10.43
C ILE A 283 -3.27 -27.18 -11.62
N GLU A 284 -4.56 -27.40 -11.93
CA GLU A 284 -5.23 -26.74 -13.05
C GLU A 284 -5.11 -25.21 -12.97
N ILE A 285 -5.31 -24.65 -11.76
CA ILE A 285 -5.21 -23.21 -11.52
C ILE A 285 -3.76 -22.73 -11.66
N TYR A 286 -2.79 -23.41 -11.06
CA TYR A 286 -1.39 -23.00 -11.13
C TYR A 286 -0.83 -23.08 -12.56
N VAL A 287 -1.21 -24.10 -13.34
CA VAL A 287 -0.88 -24.21 -14.77
C VAL A 287 -1.41 -23.01 -15.54
N ARG A 288 -2.68 -22.64 -15.31
CA ARG A 288 -3.31 -21.48 -15.97
C ARG A 288 -2.55 -20.18 -15.68
N ILE A 289 -2.16 -19.95 -14.42
CA ILE A 289 -1.43 -18.75 -14.01
C ILE A 289 0.02 -18.78 -14.54
N ALA A 290 0.69 -19.93 -14.51
CA ALA A 290 2.06 -20.08 -15.00
C ALA A 290 2.18 -19.81 -16.52
N GLN A 291 1.11 -20.10 -17.28
CA GLN A 291 1.00 -19.80 -18.71
C GLN A 291 0.65 -18.33 -19.01
N ALA A 292 0.16 -17.57 -18.02
CA ALA A 292 -0.21 -16.17 -18.21
C ALA A 292 1.03 -15.26 -18.22
N ASP A 293 1.41 -14.76 -19.40
CA ASP A 293 2.51 -13.82 -19.55
C ASP A 293 2.15 -12.40 -19.07
N GLY A 294 3.13 -11.70 -18.51
CA GLY A 294 2.98 -10.31 -18.04
C GLY A 294 2.47 -10.17 -16.60
N TYR A 295 2.16 -11.27 -15.91
CA TYR A 295 1.69 -11.25 -14.53
C TYR A 295 2.79 -11.60 -13.53
N PRO A 296 2.92 -10.86 -12.41
CA PRO A 296 3.92 -11.16 -11.38
C PRO A 296 3.67 -12.51 -10.69
N GLU A 297 2.41 -12.95 -10.60
CA GLU A 297 2.00 -14.21 -9.97
C GLU A 297 2.55 -15.45 -10.66
N LYS A 298 2.97 -15.35 -11.94
CA LYS A 298 3.53 -16.46 -12.74
C LYS A 298 4.66 -17.20 -12.03
N ARG A 299 5.58 -16.46 -11.38
CA ARG A 299 6.73 -17.07 -10.70
C ARG A 299 6.31 -17.85 -9.46
N GLU A 300 5.38 -17.31 -8.69
CA GLU A 300 4.85 -18.01 -7.51
C GLU A 300 4.04 -19.25 -7.94
N ALA A 301 3.19 -19.11 -8.95
CA ALA A 301 2.41 -20.22 -9.48
C ALA A 301 3.29 -21.37 -9.98
N GLN A 302 4.40 -21.08 -10.69
CA GLN A 302 5.33 -22.12 -11.13
C GLN A 302 5.99 -22.85 -9.94
N ALA A 303 6.48 -22.10 -8.94
CA ALA A 303 7.10 -22.71 -7.77
C ALA A 303 6.11 -23.58 -6.98
N ARG A 304 4.85 -23.16 -6.90
CA ARG A 304 3.78 -23.95 -6.26
C ARG A 304 3.39 -25.16 -7.10
N LEU A 305 3.30 -25.04 -8.41
CA LEU A 305 3.02 -26.14 -9.32
C LEU A 305 4.02 -27.28 -9.12
N ASP A 306 5.32 -26.97 -9.15
CA ASP A 306 6.39 -27.97 -8.96
C ASP A 306 6.23 -28.71 -7.60
N ALA A 307 5.84 -27.98 -6.54
CA ALA A 307 5.61 -28.55 -5.22
C ALA A 307 4.35 -29.44 -5.14
N VAL A 308 3.28 -29.03 -5.83
CA VAL A 308 1.99 -29.73 -5.83
C VAL A 308 2.03 -30.99 -6.71
N GLU A 309 2.79 -30.98 -7.80
CA GLU A 309 3.02 -32.17 -8.63
C GLU A 309 3.75 -33.29 -7.87
N GLU A 310 4.66 -32.95 -6.95
CA GLU A 310 5.27 -33.94 -6.05
C GLU A 310 4.23 -34.53 -5.08
N LEU A 311 3.30 -33.71 -4.58
CA LEU A 311 2.20 -34.21 -3.73
C LEU A 311 1.27 -35.15 -4.51
N ALA A 312 0.91 -34.80 -5.75
CA ALA A 312 0.10 -35.65 -6.61
C ALA A 312 0.75 -37.02 -6.82
N ARG A 313 2.05 -37.06 -7.13
CA ARG A 313 2.82 -38.32 -7.25
C ARG A 313 2.86 -39.14 -5.96
N LYS A 314 2.75 -38.49 -4.79
CA LYS A 314 2.62 -39.20 -3.50
C LYS A 314 1.22 -39.79 -3.34
N ILE A 315 0.17 -39.05 -3.71
CA ILE A 315 -1.21 -39.55 -3.65
C ILE A 315 -1.40 -40.76 -4.58
N ASP A 316 -0.90 -40.69 -5.82
CA ASP A 316 -1.00 -41.77 -6.80
C ASP A 316 -0.39 -43.10 -6.34
N LYS A 317 0.58 -43.06 -5.42
CA LYS A 317 1.18 -44.28 -4.83
C LYS A 317 0.30 -44.91 -3.74
N ASN A 318 -0.67 -44.19 -3.21
CA ASN A 318 -1.49 -44.56 -2.06
C ASN A 318 -2.99 -44.68 -2.37
N VAL A 319 -3.42 -44.29 -3.57
CA VAL A 319 -4.75 -44.56 -4.15
C VAL A 319 -4.74 -45.90 -4.87
#